data_AF-A0A7W9JJL8-F1
#
_entry.id   AF-A0A7W9JJL8-F1
#
_cell.length_a   1.000
_cell.length_b   1.000
_cell.length_c   1.000
_cell.angle_alpha   90.00
_cell.angle_beta   90.00
_cell.angle_gamma   90.00
#
_symmetry.space_group_name_H-M   'P 1'
#
loop_
_entity.id
_entity.type
_entity.pdbx_description
1 polymer ?
#
loop_
_entity_poly.entity_id
_entity_poly.type
_entity_poly.pdbx_seq_one_letter_code
_entity_poly.pdbx_strand_id
1 'polypeptide(L)'
;MNTTADPRSRSASGPERAASTSAAATPAGSAAPSAWGRSARLGGGTGRLVVVSLVFGVLLAAMLGVIAYGLAGTADPADPRRPWVLGLVVASGALPVLAGTVWMLLVDRATIKGAVRDPEESIESRWYDAAAGGAFHDLLVVLGLGTFVVSMTGWTAELSLVGAGLVLFMMADVAIRYRVQKRRG
;
A
#
# COMPACT_ATOMS: atom_id res chain seq x y z
N MET A 1 36.49 46.87 48.11
CA MET A 1 37.55 46.53 49.08
C MET A 1 37.11 45.31 49.86
N ASN A 2 38.05 44.39 50.07
CA ASN A 2 37.91 42.96 50.37
C ASN A 2 37.55 42.61 51.82
N THR A 3 36.82 41.48 51.95
CA THR A 3 37.05 40.30 52.82
C THR A 3 37.17 40.42 54.36
N THR A 4 36.27 39.70 55.04
CA THR A 4 36.53 38.74 56.15
C THR A 4 35.30 37.82 56.28
N ALA A 5 35.24 36.62 55.69
CA ALA A 5 35.85 35.34 56.10
C ALA A 5 35.45 34.88 57.52
N ASP A 6 34.37 34.08 57.58
CA ASP A 6 33.91 33.29 58.74
C ASP A 6 34.66 31.93 58.81
N PRO A 7 35.29 31.56 59.95
CA PRO A 7 35.99 30.30 60.09
C PRO A 7 35.28 29.32 61.04
N ARG A 8 35.08 28.09 60.52
CA ARG A 8 34.93 26.79 61.22
C ARG A 8 33.50 26.33 61.56
N SER A 9 33.00 25.42 60.72
CA SER A 9 32.80 24.03 61.17
C SER A 9 32.81 23.06 59.97
N ARG A 10 33.72 22.08 60.04
CA ARG A 10 33.79 20.91 59.15
C ARG A 10 33.02 19.75 59.77
N SER A 11 32.66 18.79 58.92
CA SER A 11 32.16 17.42 59.20
C SER A 11 30.65 17.37 59.52
N ALA A 12 29.85 16.42 59.03
CA ALA A 12 30.16 15.08 58.56
C ALA A 12 29.17 14.59 57.48
N SER A 13 29.65 13.64 56.70
CA SER A 13 28.96 12.71 55.82
C SER A 13 27.82 11.93 56.48
N GLY A 14 26.70 11.74 55.78
CA GLY A 14 25.70 10.70 56.08
C GLY A 14 24.45 10.77 55.17
N PRO A 15 23.87 9.63 54.75
CA PRO A 15 23.20 9.47 53.45
C PRO A 15 21.66 9.50 53.53
N GLU A 16 21.01 9.21 52.41
CA GLU A 16 19.58 8.86 52.29
C GLU A 16 18.55 9.98 52.49
N ARG A 17 18.15 10.60 51.37
CA ARG A 17 16.72 10.79 51.10
C ARG A 17 16.38 10.38 49.67
N ALA A 18 15.86 9.16 49.61
CA ALA A 18 14.75 8.74 48.77
C ALA A 18 14.84 9.11 47.28
N ALA A 19 15.47 8.20 46.55
CA ALA A 19 15.14 7.92 45.18
C ALA A 19 13.62 7.73 45.02
N SER A 20 12.93 8.74 44.50
CA SER A 20 11.67 8.53 43.78
C SER A 20 12.01 8.06 42.37
N THR A 21 12.58 6.85 42.29
CA THR A 21 12.59 6.08 41.04
C THR A 21 11.14 5.74 40.77
N SER A 22 10.48 6.60 39.98
CA SER A 22 9.24 6.26 39.29
C SER A 22 9.52 4.97 38.55
N ALA A 23 9.03 3.86 39.12
CA ALA A 23 9.06 2.55 38.50
C ALA A 23 8.21 2.65 37.24
N ALA A 24 8.88 2.98 36.14
CA ALA A 24 8.34 2.86 34.81
C ALA A 24 7.88 1.41 34.66
N ALA A 25 6.57 1.21 34.75
CA ALA A 25 5.93 -0.03 34.38
C ALA A 25 6.44 -0.38 32.99
N THR A 26 7.32 -1.38 32.91
CA THR A 26 7.77 -1.94 31.64
C THR A 26 6.54 -2.61 31.06
N PRO A 27 5.93 -2.12 29.97
CA PRO A 27 4.84 -2.84 29.35
C PRO A 27 5.41 -4.18 28.88
N ALA A 28 4.98 -5.25 29.55
CA ALA A 28 5.33 -6.61 29.20
C ALA A 28 4.89 -6.87 27.75
N GLY A 29 5.85 -7.21 26.88
CA GLY A 29 5.59 -7.87 25.60
C GLY A 29 5.61 -7.00 24.33
N SER A 30 6.57 -6.09 24.14
CA SER A 30 6.83 -5.56 22.79
C SER A 30 7.65 -6.55 21.96
N ALA A 31 6.99 -7.60 21.45
CA ALA A 31 7.60 -8.55 20.53
C ALA A 31 8.26 -7.81 19.34
N ALA A 32 9.55 -8.07 19.13
CA ALA A 32 10.41 -7.35 18.19
C ALA A 32 9.75 -7.11 16.81
N PRO A 33 9.97 -5.92 16.20
CA PRO A 33 9.39 -5.58 14.91
C PRO A 33 9.91 -6.51 13.81
N SER A 34 8.99 -7.00 12.98
CA SER A 34 9.28 -7.99 11.93
C SER A 34 9.38 -7.32 10.55
N ALA A 35 10.19 -7.88 9.64
CA ALA A 35 10.36 -7.32 8.29
C ALA A 35 9.08 -7.41 7.43
N TRP A 36 8.17 -8.33 7.75
CA TRP A 36 6.96 -8.63 6.98
C TRP A 36 5.66 -8.22 7.69
N GLY A 37 5.76 -7.59 8.87
CA GLY A 37 4.62 -7.18 9.68
C GLY A 37 3.83 -8.35 10.30
N ARG A 38 2.84 -7.98 11.11
CA ARG A 38 1.83 -8.84 11.73
C ARG A 38 0.46 -8.25 11.40
N SER A 39 -0.61 -9.04 11.52
CA SER A 39 -1.97 -8.51 11.36
C SER A 39 -2.62 -8.38 12.73
N ALA A 40 -3.06 -7.17 13.09
CA ALA A 40 -3.86 -6.95 14.29
C ALA A 40 -5.24 -7.64 14.20
N ARG A 41 -5.79 -7.79 12.98
CA ARG A 41 -7.13 -8.34 12.74
C ARG A 41 -7.18 -9.87 12.79
N LEU A 42 -6.08 -10.54 12.45
CA LEU A 42 -6.01 -12.01 12.42
C LEU A 42 -5.47 -12.62 13.73
N GLY A 43 -5.07 -11.78 14.71
CA GLY A 43 -4.59 -12.18 16.03
C GLY A 43 -3.38 -13.14 16.00
N GLY A 44 -2.70 -13.25 14.86
CA GLY A 44 -1.66 -14.23 14.59
C GLY A 44 -0.39 -13.61 14.01
N GLY A 45 0.74 -14.26 14.24
CA GLY A 45 2.06 -13.82 13.77
C GLY A 45 2.18 -13.74 12.25
N THR A 46 3.31 -13.21 11.78
CA THR A 46 3.65 -12.96 10.36
C THR A 46 3.30 -14.12 9.41
N GLY A 47 3.51 -15.37 9.83
CA GLY A 47 3.21 -16.55 9.01
C GLY A 47 1.71 -16.69 8.67
N ARG A 48 0.82 -16.36 9.59
CA ARG A 48 -0.64 -16.46 9.35
C ARG A 48 -1.12 -15.39 8.38
N LEU A 49 -0.54 -14.18 8.46
CA LEU A 49 -0.78 -13.11 7.50
C LEU A 49 -0.37 -13.54 6.08
N VAL A 50 0.85 -14.05 5.91
CA VAL A 50 1.34 -14.52 4.60
C VAL A 50 0.47 -15.63 4.03
N VAL A 51 0.08 -16.62 4.84
CA VAL A 51 -0.78 -17.73 4.40
C VAL A 51 -2.16 -17.22 3.97
N VAL A 52 -2.81 -16.37 4.77
CA VAL A 52 -4.13 -15.84 4.43
C VAL A 52 -4.08 -15.00 3.17
N SER A 53 -3.07 -14.13 3.03
CA SER A 53 -2.88 -13.31 1.84
C SER A 53 -2.61 -14.13 0.59
N LEU A 54 -1.83 -15.20 0.71
CA LEU A 54 -1.56 -16.12 -0.39
C LEU A 54 -2.83 -16.89 -0.79
N VAL A 55 -3.59 -17.41 0.18
CA VAL A 55 -4.83 -18.15 -0.10
C VAL A 55 -5.85 -17.26 -0.81
N PHE A 56 -6.10 -16.07 -0.30
CA PHE A 56 -7.01 -15.12 -0.95
C PHE A 56 -6.48 -14.66 -2.32
N GLY A 57 -5.17 -14.42 -2.44
CA GLY A 57 -4.54 -14.10 -3.72
C GLY A 57 -4.71 -15.20 -4.76
N VAL A 58 -4.54 -16.47 -4.36
CA VAL A 58 -4.77 -17.64 -5.21
C VAL A 58 -6.23 -17.75 -5.63
N LEU A 59 -7.18 -17.55 -4.70
CA LEU A 59 -8.62 -17.60 -5.01
C LEU A 59 -9.01 -16.52 -6.04
N LEU A 60 -8.55 -15.29 -5.84
CA LEU A 60 -8.84 -14.18 -6.77
C LEU A 60 -8.14 -14.37 -8.13
N ALA A 61 -6.90 -14.86 -8.13
CA ALA A 61 -6.16 -15.15 -9.36
C ALA A 61 -6.79 -16.29 -10.16
N ALA A 62 -7.24 -17.36 -9.48
CA ALA A 62 -7.98 -18.45 -10.09
C ALA A 62 -9.30 -17.96 -10.68
N MET A 63 -10.03 -17.08 -9.98
CA MET A 63 -11.26 -16.47 -10.48
C MET A 63 -11.02 -15.72 -11.80
N LEU A 64 -9.98 -14.88 -11.87
CA LEU A 64 -9.60 -14.19 -13.11
C LEU A 64 -9.16 -15.16 -14.21
N GLY A 65 -8.44 -16.22 -13.87
CA GLY A 65 -8.05 -17.27 -14.82
C GLY A 65 -9.26 -18.01 -15.41
N VAL A 66 -10.29 -18.30 -14.61
CA VAL A 66 -11.55 -18.92 -15.06
C VAL A 66 -12.32 -17.98 -15.98
N ILE A 67 -12.38 -16.69 -15.65
CA ILE A 67 -13.01 -15.68 -16.51
C ILE A 67 -12.30 -15.62 -17.87
N ALA A 68 -10.97 -15.55 -17.86
CA ALA A 68 -10.15 -15.52 -19.07
C ALA A 68 -10.29 -16.81 -19.91
N TYR A 69 -10.34 -17.97 -19.27
CA TYR A 69 -10.63 -19.25 -19.91
C TYR A 69 -11.99 -19.25 -20.61
N GLY A 70 -13.04 -18.78 -19.93
CA GLY A 70 -14.39 -18.71 -20.48
C GLY A 70 -14.49 -17.78 -21.69
N LEU A 71 -13.89 -16.58 -21.61
CA LEU A 71 -13.83 -15.62 -22.72
C LEU A 71 -13.08 -16.20 -23.92
N ALA A 72 -11.93 -16.83 -23.68
CA ALA A 72 -11.12 -17.42 -24.74
C ALA A 72 -11.80 -18.63 -25.41
N GLY A 73 -12.55 -19.44 -24.65
CA GLY A 73 -13.29 -20.58 -25.17
C GLY A 73 -14.41 -20.20 -26.14
N THR A 74 -14.93 -18.97 -26.04
CA THR A 74 -15.97 -18.45 -26.95
C THR A 74 -15.43 -17.81 -28.22
N ALA A 75 -14.11 -17.55 -28.30
CA ALA A 75 -13.55 -16.71 -29.35
C ALA A 75 -13.09 -17.47 -30.62
N ASP A 76 -12.61 -18.71 -30.48
CA ASP A 76 -12.12 -19.51 -31.62
C ASP A 76 -12.06 -21.03 -31.30
N PRO A 77 -12.88 -21.88 -31.95
CA PRO A 77 -12.84 -23.32 -31.74
C PRO A 77 -11.65 -24.02 -32.41
N ALA A 78 -10.86 -23.34 -33.25
CA ALA A 78 -9.75 -23.94 -33.97
C ALA A 78 -8.51 -24.24 -33.10
N ASP A 79 -8.37 -23.58 -31.94
CA ASP A 79 -7.28 -23.84 -31.00
C ASP A 79 -7.80 -24.20 -29.59
N PRO A 80 -7.99 -25.50 -29.31
CA PRO A 80 -8.44 -25.98 -28.00
C PRO A 80 -7.48 -25.68 -26.83
N ARG A 81 -6.22 -25.30 -27.11
CA ARG A 81 -5.22 -25.02 -26.06
C ARG A 81 -5.26 -23.57 -25.61
N ARG A 82 -5.66 -22.66 -26.49
CA ARG A 82 -5.76 -21.21 -26.24
C ARG A 82 -6.48 -20.83 -24.93
N PRO A 83 -7.66 -21.39 -24.57
CA PRO A 83 -8.33 -21.00 -23.34
C PRO A 83 -7.57 -21.43 -22.07
N TRP A 84 -6.94 -22.60 -22.11
CA TRP A 84 -6.09 -23.08 -21.01
C TRP A 84 -4.85 -22.20 -20.84
N VAL A 85 -4.17 -21.87 -21.94
CA VAL A 85 -2.98 -21.01 -21.92
C VAL A 85 -3.32 -19.63 -21.38
N LEU A 86 -4.39 -19.00 -21.89
CA LEU A 86 -4.80 -17.67 -21.43
C LEU A 86 -5.23 -17.67 -19.96
N GLY A 87 -6.02 -18.66 -19.53
CA GLY A 87 -6.42 -18.78 -18.13
C GLY A 87 -5.21 -18.90 -17.18
N LEU A 88 -4.22 -19.72 -17.54
CA LEU A 88 -2.99 -19.88 -16.74
C LEU A 88 -2.10 -18.64 -16.75
N VAL A 89 -1.93 -17.98 -17.90
CA VAL A 89 -1.14 -16.74 -18.00
C VAL A 89 -1.76 -15.64 -17.15
N VAL A 90 -3.08 -15.46 -17.23
CA VAL A 90 -3.80 -14.46 -16.42
C VAL A 90 -3.71 -14.78 -14.93
N ALA A 91 -3.95 -16.04 -14.53
CA ALA A 91 -3.87 -16.43 -13.12
C ALA A 91 -2.45 -16.28 -12.55
N SER A 92 -1.42 -16.74 -13.26
CA SER A 92 -0.03 -16.66 -12.81
C SER A 92 0.49 -15.22 -12.74
N GLY A 93 0.10 -14.36 -13.69
CA GLY A 93 0.45 -12.95 -13.69
C GLY A 93 -0.27 -12.15 -12.60
N ALA A 94 -1.55 -12.47 -12.33
CA ALA A 94 -2.36 -11.77 -11.34
C ALA A 94 -2.06 -12.20 -9.89
N LEU A 95 -1.60 -13.44 -9.67
CA LEU A 95 -1.33 -13.99 -8.34
C LEU A 95 -0.42 -13.12 -7.46
N PRO A 96 0.80 -12.71 -7.88
CA PRO A 96 1.67 -11.91 -7.02
C PRO A 96 1.06 -10.54 -6.70
N VAL A 97 0.33 -9.95 -7.64
CA VAL A 97 -0.32 -8.64 -7.45
C VAL A 97 -1.44 -8.75 -6.42
N LEU A 98 -2.36 -9.70 -6.58
CA LEU A 98 -3.51 -9.87 -5.70
C LEU A 98 -3.09 -10.34 -4.31
N ALA A 99 -2.14 -11.27 -4.21
CA ALA A 99 -1.59 -11.69 -2.92
C ALA A 99 -0.93 -10.52 -2.19
N GLY A 100 -0.18 -9.68 -2.92
CA GLY A 100 0.39 -8.43 -2.40
C GLY A 100 -0.67 -7.44 -1.93
N THR A 101 -1.75 -7.25 -2.69
CA THR A 101 -2.87 -6.38 -2.29
C THR A 101 -3.55 -6.89 -1.03
N VAL A 102 -3.86 -8.19 -0.94
CA VAL A 102 -4.50 -8.76 0.25
C VAL A 102 -3.58 -8.67 1.46
N TRP A 103 -2.27 -8.88 1.28
CA TRP A 103 -1.27 -8.64 2.32
C TRP A 103 -1.28 -7.17 2.79
N MET A 104 -1.30 -6.22 1.85
CA MET A 104 -1.33 -4.78 2.15
C MET A 104 -2.58 -4.39 2.96
N LEU A 105 -3.73 -5.00 2.68
CA LEU A 105 -4.99 -4.75 3.38
C LEU A 105 -5.04 -5.34 4.79
N LEU A 106 -4.32 -6.45 5.02
CA LEU A 106 -4.34 -7.19 6.28
C LEU A 106 -3.19 -6.84 7.22
N VAL A 107 -2.07 -6.38 6.69
CA VAL A 107 -0.87 -6.06 7.47
C VAL A 107 -1.11 -4.83 8.35
N ASP A 108 -0.78 -4.96 9.62
CA ASP A 108 -0.69 -3.81 10.51
C ASP A 108 0.66 -3.13 10.29
N ARG A 109 0.62 -1.97 9.63
CA ARG A 109 1.80 -1.20 9.22
C ARG A 109 2.67 -0.78 10.41
N ALA A 110 2.09 -0.63 11.61
CA ALA A 110 2.82 -0.26 12.83
C ALA A 110 3.77 -1.38 13.32
N THR A 111 3.59 -2.61 12.82
CA THR A 111 4.39 -3.78 13.22
C THR A 111 5.54 -4.09 12.25
N ILE A 112 5.65 -3.34 11.15
CA ILE A 112 6.71 -3.45 10.15
C ILE A 112 7.94 -2.68 10.62
N LYS A 113 9.09 -3.34 10.64
CA LYS A 113 10.37 -2.73 11.02
C LYS A 113 10.73 -1.57 10.06
N GLY A 114 10.83 -0.36 10.59
CA GLY A 114 11.23 0.84 9.82
C GLY A 114 10.08 1.55 9.09
N ALA A 115 8.83 1.14 9.31
CA ALA A 115 7.70 1.88 8.76
C ALA A 115 7.56 3.25 9.45
N VAL A 116 7.43 4.31 8.64
CA VAL A 116 7.00 5.63 9.11
C VAL A 116 5.61 5.47 9.73
N ARG A 117 5.42 5.99 10.95
CA ARG A 117 4.19 5.82 11.74
C ARG A 117 2.96 6.42 11.06
N ASP A 118 3.13 7.56 10.38
CA ASP A 118 2.07 8.28 9.65
C ASP A 118 2.53 8.70 8.24
N PRO A 119 2.55 7.75 7.29
CA PRO A 119 2.94 8.02 5.90
C PRO A 119 1.90 8.88 5.18
N GLU A 120 0.63 8.84 5.57
CA GLU A 120 -0.44 9.67 5.01
C GLU A 120 -0.34 11.15 5.45
N GLU A 121 0.35 11.40 6.57
CA GLU A 121 0.68 12.75 7.01
C GLU A 121 1.95 13.28 6.33
N SER A 122 2.63 12.45 5.52
CA SER A 122 3.76 12.91 4.72
C SER A 122 3.27 13.83 3.60
N ILE A 123 4.05 14.89 3.37
CA ILE A 123 3.82 15.81 2.26
C ILE A 123 3.76 15.08 0.91
N GLU A 124 4.52 13.99 0.76
CA GLU A 124 4.56 13.19 -0.46
C GLU A 124 3.29 12.35 -0.68
N SER A 125 2.69 11.79 0.37
CA SER A 125 1.42 11.06 0.25
C SER A 125 0.29 11.99 -0.15
N ARG A 126 0.24 13.19 0.44
CA ARG A 126 -0.76 14.20 0.05
C ARG A 126 -0.65 14.64 -1.41
N TRP A 127 0.58 14.80 -1.93
CA TRP A 127 0.78 15.10 -3.36
C TRP A 127 0.40 13.91 -4.25
N TYR A 128 0.60 12.68 -3.80
CA TYR A 128 0.17 11.51 -4.55
C TYR A 128 -1.36 11.39 -4.58
N ASP A 129 -2.02 11.51 -3.43
CA ASP A 129 -3.48 11.42 -3.32
C ASP A 129 -4.19 12.52 -4.11
N ALA A 130 -3.68 13.75 -4.06
CA ALA A 130 -4.22 14.85 -4.85
C ALA A 130 -3.97 14.65 -6.36
N ALA A 131 -2.81 14.09 -6.76
CA ALA A 131 -2.55 13.74 -8.16
C ALA A 131 -3.45 12.60 -8.65
N ALA A 132 -3.61 11.54 -7.87
CA ALA A 132 -4.41 10.37 -8.19
C ALA A 132 -5.91 10.70 -8.23
N GLY A 133 -6.41 11.44 -7.23
CA GLY A 133 -7.79 11.92 -7.20
C GLY A 133 -8.11 12.83 -8.38
N GLY A 134 -7.18 13.71 -8.75
CA GLY A 134 -7.31 14.54 -9.95
C GLY A 134 -7.35 13.74 -11.25
N ALA A 135 -6.45 12.76 -11.41
CA ALA A 135 -6.39 11.92 -12.60
C ALA A 135 -7.61 11.01 -12.76
N PHE A 136 -8.21 10.59 -11.66
CA PHE A 136 -9.46 9.85 -11.68
C PHE A 136 -10.61 10.66 -12.29
N HIS A 137 -10.73 11.95 -11.93
CA HIS A 137 -11.76 12.82 -12.50
C HIS A 137 -11.51 13.10 -13.99
N ASP A 138 -10.26 13.29 -14.39
CA ASP A 138 -9.91 13.42 -15.81
C ASP A 138 -10.27 12.16 -16.59
N LEU A 139 -10.00 10.97 -16.03
CA LEU A 139 -10.39 9.71 -16.65
C LEU A 139 -11.92 9.61 -16.80
N LEU A 140 -12.71 10.01 -15.79
CA LEU A 140 -14.16 10.02 -15.89
C LEU A 140 -14.66 10.94 -17.01
N VAL A 141 -14.05 12.12 -17.16
CA VAL A 141 -14.37 13.07 -18.25
C VAL A 141 -14.00 12.47 -19.61
N VAL A 142 -12.79 11.92 -19.75
CA VAL A 142 -12.31 11.30 -21.00
C VAL A 142 -13.16 10.09 -21.38
N LEU A 143 -13.51 9.23 -20.43
CA LEU A 143 -14.38 8.08 -20.66
C LEU A 143 -15.79 8.54 -21.06
N GLY A 144 -16.37 9.51 -20.35
CA GLY A 144 -17.72 10.00 -20.65
C GLY A 144 -17.81 10.62 -22.03
N LEU A 145 -16.92 11.57 -22.35
CA LEU A 145 -16.86 12.21 -23.66
C LEU A 145 -16.47 11.23 -24.77
N GLY A 146 -15.48 10.37 -24.53
CA GLY A 146 -15.04 9.37 -25.50
C GLY A 146 -16.17 8.40 -25.86
N THR A 147 -16.90 7.91 -24.85
CA THR A 147 -18.05 7.02 -25.06
C THR A 147 -19.18 7.74 -25.79
N PHE A 148 -19.46 9.00 -25.46
CA PHE A 148 -20.47 9.79 -26.15
C PHE A 148 -20.15 9.99 -27.64
N VAL A 149 -18.90 10.36 -27.96
CA VAL A 149 -18.46 10.55 -29.36
C VAL A 149 -18.50 9.25 -30.13
N VAL A 150 -18.01 8.15 -29.54
CA VAL A 150 -18.09 6.80 -30.14
C VAL A 150 -19.55 6.42 -30.41
N SER A 151 -20.45 6.68 -29.46
CA SER A 151 -21.88 6.40 -29.61
C SER A 151 -22.54 7.23 -30.71
N MET A 152 -22.11 8.47 -30.93
CA MET A 152 -22.68 9.35 -31.98
C MET A 152 -22.13 9.05 -33.37
N THR A 153 -20.84 8.69 -33.45
CA THR A 153 -20.14 8.45 -34.71
C THR A 153 -20.26 7.01 -35.18
N GLY A 154 -20.65 6.08 -34.29
CA GLY A 154 -20.63 4.65 -34.56
C GLY A 154 -19.21 4.09 -34.73
N TRP A 155 -18.19 4.83 -34.29
CA TRP A 155 -16.80 4.44 -34.49
C TRP A 155 -16.45 3.20 -33.66
N THR A 156 -16.01 2.13 -34.32
CA THR A 156 -15.55 0.91 -33.65
C THR A 156 -14.04 0.92 -33.53
N ALA A 157 -13.54 0.94 -32.30
CA ALA A 157 -12.11 0.80 -32.00
C ALA A 157 -11.85 -0.55 -31.30
N GLU A 158 -10.66 -1.12 -31.52
CA GLU A 158 -10.27 -2.34 -30.82
C GLU A 158 -10.15 -2.05 -29.31
N LEU A 159 -10.91 -2.79 -28.50
CA LEU A 159 -10.97 -2.60 -27.04
C LEU A 159 -9.59 -2.71 -26.38
N SER A 160 -8.71 -3.58 -26.88
CA SER A 160 -7.35 -3.75 -26.39
C SER A 160 -6.54 -2.46 -26.52
N LEU A 161 -6.64 -1.79 -27.67
CA LEU A 161 -5.94 -0.54 -27.98
C LEU A 161 -6.51 0.62 -27.16
N VAL A 162 -7.84 0.71 -27.04
CA VAL A 162 -8.50 1.73 -26.21
C VAL A 162 -8.10 1.55 -24.75
N GLY A 163 -8.14 0.32 -24.24
CA GLY A 163 -7.75 0.01 -22.86
C GLY A 163 -6.28 0.33 -22.58
N ALA A 164 -5.37 -0.08 -23.46
CA ALA A 164 -3.95 0.27 -23.35
C ALA A 164 -3.73 1.78 -23.38
N GLY A 165 -4.41 2.49 -24.29
CA GLY A 165 -4.35 3.94 -24.39
C GLY A 165 -4.82 4.66 -23.12
N LEU A 166 -5.93 4.21 -22.53
CA LEU A 166 -6.46 4.78 -21.29
C LEU A 166 -5.53 4.53 -20.08
N VAL A 167 -4.94 3.35 -19.99
CA VAL A 167 -3.96 3.04 -18.93
C VAL A 167 -2.71 3.92 -19.05
N LEU A 168 -2.17 4.06 -20.27
CA LEU A 168 -1.02 4.92 -20.53
C LEU A 168 -1.34 6.39 -20.27
N PHE A 169 -2.53 6.85 -20.69
CA PHE A 169 -3.03 8.18 -20.39
C PHE A 169 -3.08 8.44 -18.88
N MET A 170 -3.65 7.51 -18.11
CA MET A 170 -3.76 7.68 -16.66
C MET A 170 -2.40 7.66 -15.96
N MET A 171 -1.48 6.77 -16.37
CA MET A 171 -0.11 6.79 -15.85
C MET A 171 0.61 8.11 -16.15
N ALA A 172 0.44 8.64 -17.36
CA ALA A 172 1.02 9.92 -17.75
C ALA A 172 0.43 11.08 -16.94
N ASP A 173 -0.89 11.14 -16.78
CA ASP A 173 -1.56 12.22 -16.05
C ASP A 173 -1.17 12.23 -14.56
N VAL A 174 -1.19 11.06 -13.90
CA VAL A 174 -0.71 10.94 -12.51
C VAL A 174 0.75 11.38 -12.41
N ALA A 175 1.62 10.94 -13.33
CA ALA A 175 3.03 11.30 -13.30
C ALA A 175 3.27 12.81 -13.51
N ILE A 176 2.50 13.46 -14.41
CA ILE A 176 2.57 14.90 -14.65
C ILE A 176 2.08 15.65 -13.42
N ARG A 177 0.89 15.32 -12.90
CA ARG A 177 0.29 15.97 -11.73
C ARG A 177 1.16 15.81 -10.48
N TYR A 178 1.71 14.63 -10.25
CA TYR A 178 2.66 14.38 -9.17
C TYR A 178 3.91 15.27 -9.31
N ARG A 179 4.51 15.34 -10.51
CA ARG A 179 5.68 16.22 -10.75
C ARG A 179 5.36 17.70 -10.56
N VAL A 180 4.17 18.15 -10.97
CA VAL A 180 3.74 19.54 -10.80
C VAL A 180 3.54 19.86 -9.32
N GLN A 181 2.90 18.98 -8.55
CA GLN A 181 2.67 19.18 -7.11
C GLN A 181 3.99 19.13 -6.32
N LYS A 182 4.88 18.20 -6.65
CA LYS A 182 6.24 18.15 -6.10
C LYS A 182 7.06 19.42 -6.35
N ARG A 183 6.79 20.15 -7.45
CA ARG A 183 7.44 21.45 -7.73
C ARG A 183 6.79 22.63 -6.99
N ARG A 184 5.57 22.48 -6.48
CA ARG A 184 4.80 23.54 -5.82
C ARG A 184 4.93 23.53 -4.29
N GLY A 185 5.37 22.41 -3.70
CA GLY A 185 5.63 22.26 -2.27
C GLY A 185 4.45 21.76 -1.44
#